data_AF-A0A2N2DLD3-F1
#
_entry.id   AF-A0A2N2DLD3-F1
#
_cell.length_a   1.000
_cell.length_b   1.000
_cell.length_c   1.000
_cell.angle_alpha   90.00
_cell.angle_beta   90.00
_cell.angle_gamma   90.00
#
_symmetry.space_group_name_H-M   'P 1'
#
loop_
_entity.id
_entity.type
_entity.pdbx_description
1 polymer ?
#
loop_
_entity_poly.entity_id
_entity_poly.type
_entity_poly.pdbx_seq_one_letter_code
_entity_poly.pdbx_strand_id
1 'polypeptide(L)'
;MFDSQSYYRVLASIVAALTTLLGSVGIFVSLTVQRRVEKLQDILEEFLDLSYHSDTNITGTIYKLIEKYQMHYLFPDTPGRTILQYINLTIGAVVLSWAAILAMGFKGFREAVGVIYLFPLLLSLGILVFYRYLLKNAIYPFGNNMMSPLIPPPVHLRSVSFLSRYVNVSVKSILRQARLRILIKNCSDKAARVILKEELSFDDYFYYMLIKGRDEPVFVSYGEVFILFRDEPVTGKPIPVAKNVNIPMGYLPGKDLTGYQEFEARFFIFPRGEKHPIEYIFSLIRQGNIILMSGEPEISVNYMVTYHIEQEKFQIIEENADIPFFRDFVRKSVLDKKRYACSHPFKPENVYECEETIYID
;
A
#
# COMPACT_ATOMS: atom_id res chain seq x y z
N MET A 1 0.85 13.97 58.87
CA MET A 1 0.78 15.22 58.09
C MET A 1 2.06 15.41 57.29
N PHE A 2 1.94 15.59 55.98
CA PHE A 2 3.02 16.12 55.14
C PHE A 2 3.38 17.52 55.65
N ASP A 3 4.66 17.86 55.72
CA ASP A 3 5.04 19.27 55.79
C ASP A 3 4.68 19.90 54.45
N SER A 4 3.81 20.91 54.43
CA SER A 4 3.26 21.50 53.21
C SER A 4 4.38 21.97 52.27
N GLN A 5 5.50 22.44 52.82
CA GLN A 5 6.69 22.80 52.04
C GLN A 5 7.32 21.60 51.32
N SER A 6 7.40 20.45 51.98
CA SER A 6 7.91 19.22 51.36
C SER A 6 7.00 18.73 50.22
N TYR A 7 5.68 18.88 50.35
CA TYR A 7 4.73 18.46 49.32
C TYR A 7 4.88 19.28 48.03
N TYR A 8 4.93 20.62 48.16
CA TYR A 8 5.12 21.51 47.01
C TYR A 8 6.46 21.28 46.31
N ARG A 9 7.54 20.94 47.06
CA ARG A 9 8.83 20.59 46.46
C ARG A 9 8.76 19.31 45.64
N VAL A 10 8.08 18.28 46.13
CA VAL A 10 7.88 17.02 45.39
C VAL A 10 7.04 17.27 44.14
N LEU A 11 5.96 18.03 44.24
CA LEU A 11 5.11 18.34 43.09
C LEU A 11 5.85 19.18 42.04
N ALA A 12 6.62 20.18 42.47
CA ALA A 12 7.47 20.96 41.56
C ALA A 12 8.53 20.10 40.87
N SER A 13 9.12 19.13 41.57
CA SER A 13 10.07 18.17 40.98
C SER A 13 9.42 17.25 39.95
N ILE A 14 8.20 16.75 40.23
CA ILE A 14 7.42 15.93 39.29
C ILE A 14 7.10 16.74 38.03
N VAL A 15 6.60 17.97 38.20
CA VAL A 15 6.26 18.86 37.07
C VAL A 15 7.50 19.18 36.25
N ALA A 16 8.61 19.57 36.89
CA ALA A 16 9.86 19.88 36.19
C ALA A 16 10.36 18.68 35.37
N ALA A 17 10.40 17.48 35.97
CA ALA A 17 10.83 16.27 35.28
C ALA A 17 9.91 15.89 34.12
N LEU A 18 8.58 16.00 34.29
CA LEU A 18 7.61 15.76 33.22
C LEU A 18 7.76 16.78 32.08
N THR A 19 7.96 18.06 32.38
CA THR A 19 8.15 19.10 31.36
C THR A 19 9.45 18.89 30.59
N THR A 20 10.55 18.54 31.27
CA THR A 20 11.82 18.21 30.61
C THR A 20 11.69 16.98 29.73
N LEU A 21 10.98 15.95 30.20
CA LEU A 21 10.73 14.73 29.43
C LEU A 21 9.81 15.02 28.23
N LEU A 22 8.75 15.81 28.40
CA LEU A 22 7.89 16.22 27.29
C LEU A 22 8.66 17.03 26.24
N GLY A 23 9.54 17.93 26.67
CA GLY A 23 10.40 18.72 25.79
C GLY A 23 11.38 17.87 25.00
N SER A 24 12.16 17.00 25.66
CA SER A 24 13.16 16.16 24.98
C SER A 24 12.52 15.20 23.97
N VAL A 25 11.31 14.77 24.26
CA VAL A 25 10.57 13.81 23.45
C VAL A 25 9.89 14.49 22.30
N GLY A 26 9.27 15.65 22.53
CA GLY A 26 8.73 16.48 21.46
C GLY A 26 9.83 16.75 20.43
N ILE A 27 11.03 17.10 20.88
CA ILE A 27 12.21 17.29 20.01
C ILE A 27 12.56 15.99 19.28
N PHE A 28 12.67 14.86 19.98
CA PHE A 28 13.05 13.58 19.36
C PHE A 28 12.03 13.10 18.31
N VAL A 29 10.74 13.16 18.63
CA VAL A 29 9.65 12.81 17.72
C VAL A 29 9.65 13.78 16.54
N SER A 30 9.72 15.09 16.78
CA SER A 30 9.77 16.11 15.73
C SER A 30 10.94 15.87 14.77
N LEU A 31 12.15 15.65 15.28
CA LEU A 31 13.33 15.38 14.45
C LEU A 31 13.19 14.08 13.67
N THR A 32 12.63 13.03 14.29
CA THR A 32 12.42 11.73 13.62
C THR A 32 11.39 11.85 12.51
N VAL A 33 10.29 12.57 12.76
CA VAL A 33 9.25 12.84 11.75
C VAL A 33 9.82 13.68 10.64
N GLN A 34 10.44 14.82 10.96
CA GLN A 34 11.04 15.73 9.98
C GLN A 34 12.01 14.98 9.07
N ARG A 35 12.96 14.23 9.63
CA ARG A 35 13.96 13.49 8.83
C ARG A 35 13.35 12.39 7.96
N ARG A 36 12.21 11.82 8.36
CA ARG A 36 11.48 10.83 7.55
C ARG A 36 10.65 11.49 6.46
N VAL A 37 10.05 12.65 6.75
CA VAL A 37 9.30 13.44 5.77
C VAL A 37 10.24 14.00 4.72
N GLU A 38 11.39 14.56 5.09
CA GLU A 38 12.44 15.02 4.15
C GLU A 38 12.86 13.88 3.22
N LYS A 39 13.17 12.70 3.77
CA LYS A 39 13.53 11.54 2.94
C LYS A 39 12.40 11.04 2.06
N LEU A 40 11.15 11.11 2.52
CA LEU A 40 9.99 10.79 1.71
C LEU A 40 9.90 11.78 0.55
N GLN A 41 10.03 13.08 0.82
CA GLN A 41 10.03 14.12 -0.20
C GLN A 41 11.13 13.91 -1.22
N ASP A 42 12.37 13.65 -0.79
CA ASP A 42 13.50 13.34 -1.70
C ASP A 42 13.18 12.16 -2.63
N ILE A 43 12.61 11.07 -2.08
CA ILE A 43 12.26 9.88 -2.86
C ILE A 43 11.09 10.14 -3.79
N LEU A 44 10.13 10.96 -3.38
CA LEU A 44 8.99 11.33 -4.21
C LEU A 44 9.38 12.28 -5.33
N GLU A 45 10.30 13.21 -5.08
CA GLU A 45 10.89 14.08 -6.11
C GLU A 45 11.70 13.23 -7.11
N GLU A 46 12.54 12.32 -6.63
CA GLU A 46 13.27 11.41 -7.53
C GLU A 46 12.30 10.49 -8.30
N PHE A 47 11.24 10.00 -7.67
CA PHE A 47 10.20 9.22 -8.35
C PHE A 47 9.46 10.03 -9.42
N LEU A 48 9.14 11.30 -9.14
CA LEU A 48 8.55 12.24 -10.09
C LEU A 48 9.47 12.43 -11.30
N ASP A 49 10.74 12.76 -11.06
CA ASP A 49 11.72 12.97 -12.12
C ASP A 49 11.85 11.73 -13.00
N LEU A 50 11.95 10.55 -12.39
CA LEU A 50 12.03 9.28 -13.11
C LEU A 50 10.76 8.97 -13.91
N SER A 51 9.58 9.36 -13.42
CA SER A 51 8.32 9.17 -14.13
C SER A 51 8.23 9.97 -15.43
N TYR A 52 8.95 11.08 -15.55
CA TYR A 52 9.00 11.92 -16.76
C TYR A 52 9.98 11.40 -17.82
N HIS A 53 10.93 10.53 -17.46
CA HIS A 53 11.84 9.91 -18.41
C HIS A 53 11.16 8.73 -19.09
N SER A 54 10.45 9.00 -20.19
CA SER A 54 9.56 8.03 -20.84
C SER A 54 10.27 6.95 -21.69
N ASP A 55 11.53 7.18 -22.05
CA ASP A 55 12.19 6.45 -23.13
C ASP A 55 13.26 5.46 -22.65
N THR A 56 13.60 5.47 -21.37
CA THR A 56 14.60 4.56 -20.77
C THR A 56 13.93 3.60 -19.77
N ASN A 57 14.44 2.36 -19.69
CA ASN A 57 13.96 1.42 -18.68
C ASN A 57 14.50 1.82 -17.29
N ILE A 58 13.62 2.38 -16.46
CA ILE A 58 13.95 2.90 -15.12
C ILE A 58 13.36 2.01 -14.01
N THR A 59 12.70 0.91 -14.38
CA THR A 59 12.09 -0.06 -13.44
C THR A 59 13.06 -0.49 -12.34
N GLY A 60 14.33 -0.74 -12.71
CA GLY A 60 15.38 -1.10 -11.76
C GLY A 60 15.71 0.00 -10.75
N THR A 61 15.68 1.25 -11.18
CA THR A 61 15.95 2.43 -10.33
C THR A 61 14.77 2.69 -9.39
N ILE A 62 13.54 2.66 -9.89
CA ILE A 62 12.31 2.81 -9.08
C ILE A 62 12.27 1.73 -7.99
N TYR A 63 12.56 0.49 -8.34
CA TYR A 63 12.64 -0.60 -7.36
C TYR A 63 13.65 -0.31 -6.24
N LYS A 64 14.87 0.13 -6.59
CA LYS A 64 15.91 0.48 -5.60
C LYS A 64 15.53 1.67 -4.73
N LEU A 65 14.78 2.63 -5.27
CA LEU A 65 14.25 3.76 -4.52
C LEU A 65 13.25 3.32 -3.44
N ILE A 66 12.30 2.46 -3.82
CA ILE A 66 11.31 1.91 -2.89
C ILE A 66 12.02 1.06 -1.81
N GLU A 67 13.01 0.26 -2.18
CA GLU A 67 13.83 -0.53 -1.24
C GLU A 67 14.62 0.37 -0.27
N LYS A 68 15.25 1.44 -0.79
CA LYS A 68 15.94 2.45 0.03
C LYS A 68 14.99 3.14 1.00
N TYR A 69 13.76 3.44 0.57
CA TYR A 69 12.72 3.97 1.46
C TYR A 69 12.36 2.98 2.57
N GLN A 70 12.13 1.72 2.21
CA GLN A 70 11.79 0.66 3.18
C GLN A 70 12.88 0.51 4.25
N MET A 71 14.16 0.55 3.85
CA MET A 71 15.30 0.50 4.77
C MET A 71 15.35 1.68 5.74
N HIS A 72 14.88 2.85 5.33
CA HIS A 72 14.78 4.03 6.21
C HIS A 72 13.51 4.04 7.07
N TYR A 73 12.42 3.45 6.57
CA TYR A 73 11.15 3.36 7.26
C TYR A 73 11.19 2.36 8.43
N LEU A 74 11.87 1.23 8.22
CA LEU A 74 11.97 0.13 9.17
C LEU A 74 13.31 0.17 9.88
N PHE A 75 13.32 0.66 11.13
CA PHE A 75 14.49 0.52 11.99
C PHE A 75 14.90 -0.97 12.09
N PRO A 76 16.20 -1.27 12.21
CA PRO A 76 16.61 -2.62 12.56
C PRO A 76 16.01 -2.99 13.92
N ASP A 77 15.52 -4.23 14.06
CA ASP A 77 14.76 -4.66 15.23
C ASP A 77 15.54 -4.57 16.54
N THR A 78 16.85 -4.77 16.48
CA THR A 78 17.74 -4.72 17.64
C THR A 78 17.84 -3.32 18.27
N PRO A 79 18.24 -2.24 17.55
CA PRO A 79 18.27 -0.90 18.10
C PRO A 79 16.89 -0.38 18.53
N GLY A 80 15.82 -0.69 17.80
CA GLY A 80 14.46 -0.28 18.19
C GLY A 80 14.04 -0.84 19.55
N ARG A 81 14.30 -2.14 19.78
CA ARG A 81 14.04 -2.79 21.08
C ARG A 81 14.91 -2.23 22.19
N THR A 82 16.20 -1.99 21.94
CA THR A 82 17.12 -1.42 22.94
C THR A 82 16.69 -0.02 23.37
N ILE A 83 16.26 0.83 22.42
CA ILE A 83 15.76 2.18 22.72
C ILE A 83 14.48 2.09 23.57
N LEU A 84 13.54 1.22 23.20
CA LEU A 84 12.30 1.02 23.98
C LEU A 84 12.58 0.46 25.38
N GLN A 85 13.54 -0.45 25.53
CA GLN A 85 13.98 -0.97 26.82
C GLN A 85 14.60 0.13 27.69
N TYR A 86 15.46 0.96 27.10
CA TYR A 86 16.04 2.11 27.80
C TYR A 86 14.95 3.06 28.30
N ILE A 87 13.99 3.42 27.44
CA ILE A 87 12.84 4.26 27.82
C ILE A 87 12.03 3.62 28.96
N ASN A 88 11.73 2.33 28.88
CA ASN A 88 10.98 1.63 29.94
C ASN A 88 11.77 1.63 31.27
N LEU A 89 13.09 1.46 31.21
CA LEU A 89 13.96 1.49 32.39
C LEU A 89 14.01 2.89 33.00
N THR A 90 14.13 3.94 32.19
CA THR A 90 14.10 5.33 32.65
C THR A 90 12.76 5.69 33.29
N ILE A 91 11.65 5.33 32.65
CA ILE A 91 10.30 5.53 33.22
C ILE A 91 10.19 4.78 34.56
N GLY A 92 10.64 3.53 34.61
CA GLY A 92 10.64 2.73 35.84
C GLY A 92 11.46 3.36 36.96
N ALA A 93 12.66 3.85 36.66
CA ALA A 93 13.53 4.52 37.62
C ALA A 93 12.88 5.80 38.17
N VAL A 94 12.28 6.64 37.31
CA VAL A 94 11.58 7.87 37.73
C VAL A 94 10.41 7.57 38.66
N VAL A 95 9.57 6.58 38.30
CA VAL A 95 8.43 6.16 39.12
C VAL A 95 8.90 5.61 40.46
N LEU A 96 9.96 4.79 40.49
CA LEU A 96 10.54 4.26 41.73
C LEU A 96 11.12 5.36 42.62
N SER A 97 11.83 6.34 42.04
CA SER A 97 12.36 7.48 42.79
C SER A 97 11.24 8.34 43.40
N TRP A 98 10.17 8.61 42.64
CA TRP A 98 9.00 9.33 43.18
C TRP A 98 8.29 8.53 44.27
N ALA A 99 8.10 7.23 44.08
CA ALA A 99 7.51 6.35 45.08
C ALA A 99 8.34 6.33 46.38
N ALA A 100 9.68 6.28 46.27
CA ALA A 100 10.59 6.32 47.42
C ALA A 100 10.52 7.67 48.16
N ILE A 101 10.54 8.79 47.43
CA ILE A 101 10.41 10.13 48.01
C ILE A 101 9.07 10.28 48.75
N LEU A 102 7.99 9.76 48.17
CA LEU A 102 6.67 9.81 48.79
C LEU A 102 6.57 8.90 50.01
N ALA A 103 7.15 7.70 49.96
CA ALA A 103 7.20 6.79 51.09
C ALA A 103 7.99 7.38 52.28
N MET A 104 9.10 8.06 52.00
CA MET A 104 9.88 8.76 53.03
C MET A 104 9.16 10.00 53.59
N GLY A 105 8.37 10.70 52.77
CA GLY A 105 7.60 11.87 53.18
C GLY A 105 6.30 11.57 53.93
N PHE A 106 5.77 10.35 53.84
CA PHE A 106 4.49 9.98 54.45
C PHE A 106 4.64 9.49 55.89
N LYS A 107 4.09 10.26 56.85
CA LYS A 107 3.95 9.81 58.26
C LYS A 107 2.71 8.95 58.55
N GLY A 108 1.91 8.55 57.55
CA GLY A 108 0.77 7.64 57.74
C GLY A 108 -0.19 7.59 56.55
N PHE A 109 -0.35 6.42 55.94
CA PHE A 109 -1.08 6.20 54.68
C PHE A 109 -2.62 6.10 54.82
N ARG A 110 -3.17 6.27 56.04
CA ARG A 110 -4.54 5.83 56.38
C ARG A 110 -5.64 6.90 56.34
N GLU A 111 -5.33 8.16 56.09
CA GLU A 111 -6.34 9.23 56.01
C GLU A 111 -6.83 9.45 54.57
N ALA A 112 -8.15 9.54 54.36
CA ALA A 112 -8.77 9.71 53.04
C ALA A 112 -8.28 10.96 52.28
N VAL A 113 -7.88 12.01 53.01
CA VAL A 113 -7.27 13.23 52.44
C VAL A 113 -5.90 12.93 51.79
N GLY A 114 -5.19 11.92 52.29
CA GLY A 114 -3.93 11.41 51.72
C GLY A 114 -4.08 10.89 50.29
N VAL A 115 -5.27 10.41 49.91
CA VAL A 115 -5.56 9.89 48.56
C VAL A 115 -5.63 11.02 47.53
N ILE A 116 -6.14 12.19 47.91
CA ILE A 116 -6.19 13.36 47.02
C ILE A 116 -4.76 13.80 46.63
N TYR A 117 -3.82 13.70 47.56
CA TYR A 117 -2.41 14.02 47.31
C TYR A 117 -1.70 13.04 46.35
N LEU A 118 -2.29 11.86 46.08
CA LEU A 118 -1.80 10.91 45.06
C LEU A 118 -2.33 11.21 43.66
N PHE A 119 -3.36 12.05 43.50
CA PHE A 119 -3.95 12.36 42.20
C PHE A 119 -2.96 12.94 41.17
N PRO A 120 -2.05 13.87 41.51
CA PRO A 120 -1.02 14.33 40.59
C PRO A 120 -0.09 13.21 40.09
N LEU A 121 0.06 12.15 40.89
CA LEU A 121 0.87 11.00 40.52
C LEU A 121 0.15 10.12 39.50
N LEU A 122 -1.16 9.91 39.66
CA LEU A 122 -1.99 9.25 38.64
C LEU A 122 -1.96 10.02 37.32
N LEU A 123 -2.07 11.35 37.37
CA LEU A 123 -1.92 12.20 36.18
C LEU A 123 -0.54 12.04 35.54
N SER A 124 0.53 12.05 36.34
CA SER A 124 1.91 11.83 35.85
C SER A 124 2.10 10.47 35.19
N LEU A 125 1.48 9.41 35.74
CA LEU A 125 1.53 8.07 35.18
C LEU A 125 0.80 8.00 33.84
N GLY A 126 -0.35 8.65 33.71
CA GLY A 126 -1.07 8.82 32.45
C GLY A 126 -0.22 9.49 31.37
N ILE A 127 0.49 10.58 31.73
CA ILE A 127 1.41 11.28 30.83
C ILE A 127 2.58 10.38 30.40
N LEU A 128 3.17 9.61 31.32
CA LEU A 128 4.26 8.67 31.02
C LEU A 128 3.81 7.51 30.09
N VAL A 129 2.58 7.03 30.26
CA VAL A 129 1.99 6.02 29.35
C VAL A 129 1.75 6.61 27.97
N PHE A 130 1.16 7.80 27.88
CA PHE A 130 0.97 8.51 26.61
C PHE A 130 2.31 8.80 25.92
N TYR A 131 3.33 9.17 26.70
CA TYR A 131 4.69 9.34 26.22
C TYR A 131 5.27 8.07 25.59
N ARG A 132 5.20 6.96 26.31
CA ARG A 132 5.63 5.65 25.80
C ARG A 132 4.91 5.29 24.51
N TYR A 133 3.62 5.61 24.43
CA TYR A 133 2.82 5.42 23.22
C TYR A 133 3.35 6.26 22.05
N LEU A 134 3.58 7.57 22.23
CA LEU A 134 4.14 8.45 21.20
C LEU A 134 5.53 7.98 20.71
N LEU A 135 6.44 7.62 21.60
CA LEU A 135 7.75 7.13 21.19
C LEU A 135 7.70 5.79 20.48
N LYS A 136 6.86 4.87 20.96
CA LYS A 136 6.65 3.60 20.27
C LYS A 136 6.18 3.86 18.83
N ASN A 137 5.29 4.82 18.63
CA ASN A 137 4.77 5.16 17.29
C ASN A 137 5.79 5.88 16.41
N ALA A 138 6.64 6.72 16.98
CA ALA A 138 7.72 7.38 16.24
C ALA A 138 8.81 6.38 15.80
N ILE A 139 9.10 5.36 16.62
CA ILE A 139 10.09 4.32 16.32
C ILE A 139 9.49 3.27 15.37
N TYR A 140 8.28 2.78 15.66
CA TYR A 140 7.56 1.77 14.88
C TYR A 140 6.23 2.33 14.37
N PRO A 141 6.20 2.97 13.19
CA PRO A 141 4.97 3.51 12.61
C PRO A 141 4.04 2.43 12.01
N PHE A 142 4.48 1.17 11.95
CA PHE A 142 3.73 0.09 11.30
C PHE A 142 2.41 -0.20 12.03
N GLY A 143 1.28 -0.08 11.32
CA GLY A 143 -0.05 -0.44 11.82
C GLY A 143 -0.72 0.57 12.74
N ASN A 144 -0.27 1.84 12.77
CA ASN A 144 -0.90 2.86 13.63
C ASN A 144 -1.40 4.10 12.86
N ASN A 145 -2.64 4.51 13.14
CA ASN A 145 -3.38 5.56 12.43
C ASN A 145 -2.87 6.99 12.70
N MET A 146 -2.07 7.22 13.74
CA MET A 146 -1.63 8.59 14.09
C MET A 146 -0.53 9.12 13.17
N MET A 147 0.40 8.26 12.74
CA MET A 147 1.57 8.67 11.94
C MET A 147 1.49 8.21 10.49
N SER A 148 0.59 7.27 10.18
CA SER A 148 0.35 6.80 8.81
C SER A 148 -0.06 7.91 7.82
N PRO A 149 -0.77 9.00 8.20
CA PRO A 149 -1.08 10.07 7.25
C PRO A 149 0.12 10.94 6.89
N LEU A 150 1.10 11.06 7.81
CA LEU A 150 2.32 11.85 7.60
C LEU A 150 3.43 11.04 6.92
N ILE A 151 3.53 9.75 7.23
CA ILE A 151 4.59 8.87 6.75
C ILE A 151 3.93 7.56 6.28
N PRO A 152 3.54 7.49 4.99
CA PRO A 152 2.85 6.32 4.46
C PRO A 152 3.74 5.08 4.57
N PRO A 153 3.20 3.90 4.89
CA PRO A 153 3.97 2.66 4.80
C PRO A 153 4.52 2.45 3.37
N PRO A 154 5.71 1.86 3.22
CA PRO A 154 6.33 1.58 1.92
C PRO A 154 5.43 0.81 0.95
N VAL A 155 4.52 -0.01 1.48
CA VAL A 155 3.53 -0.77 0.71
C VAL A 155 2.60 0.16 -0.09
N HIS A 156 2.33 1.38 0.36
CA HIS A 156 1.51 2.33 -0.41
C HIS A 156 2.21 2.90 -1.64
N LEU A 157 3.56 2.85 -1.72
CA LEU A 157 4.28 3.31 -2.91
C LEU A 157 4.05 2.42 -4.14
N ARG A 158 3.40 1.27 -3.99
CA ARG A 158 2.98 0.41 -5.10
C ARG A 158 1.54 0.67 -5.55
N SER A 159 0.75 1.41 -4.76
CA SER A 159 -0.64 1.72 -5.11
C SER A 159 -0.64 2.87 -6.10
N VAL A 160 -1.23 2.61 -7.28
CA VAL A 160 -1.35 3.61 -8.34
C VAL A 160 -2.23 4.78 -7.88
N SER A 161 -3.29 4.48 -7.14
CA SER A 161 -4.20 5.49 -6.61
C SER A 161 -3.56 6.37 -5.53
N PHE A 162 -2.67 5.78 -4.71
CA PHE A 162 -1.92 6.51 -3.72
C PHE A 162 -0.95 7.48 -4.40
N LEU A 163 -0.16 6.98 -5.35
CA LEU A 163 0.83 7.80 -6.05
C LEU A 163 0.19 8.95 -6.85
N SER A 164 -0.96 8.71 -7.49
CA SER A 164 -1.64 9.76 -8.25
C SER A 164 -2.17 10.87 -7.35
N ARG A 165 -2.75 10.55 -6.20
CA ARG A 165 -3.32 11.53 -5.27
C ARG A 165 -2.27 12.23 -4.42
N TYR A 166 -1.30 11.47 -3.93
CA TYR A 166 -0.32 11.97 -2.95
C TYR A 166 0.84 12.71 -3.62
N VAL A 167 1.28 12.23 -4.78
CA VAL A 167 2.46 12.74 -5.49
C VAL A 167 2.06 13.59 -6.71
N ASN A 168 0.78 13.58 -7.08
CA ASN A 168 0.25 14.29 -8.25
C ASN A 168 0.98 13.91 -9.56
N VAL A 169 1.40 12.65 -9.66
CA VAL A 169 2.03 12.10 -10.86
C VAL A 169 0.91 11.61 -11.79
N SER A 170 1.10 11.79 -13.10
CA SER A 170 0.23 11.18 -14.10
C SER A 170 0.22 9.65 -13.94
N VAL A 171 -0.97 9.07 -13.73
CA VAL A 171 -1.17 7.61 -13.67
C VAL A 171 -0.62 6.92 -14.92
N LYS A 172 -0.71 7.58 -16.07
CA LYS A 172 -0.15 7.09 -17.34
C LYS A 172 1.36 6.85 -17.24
N SER A 173 2.09 7.79 -16.65
CA SER A 173 3.53 7.70 -16.49
C SER A 173 3.91 6.55 -15.55
N ILE A 174 3.19 6.40 -14.44
CA ILE A 174 3.42 5.31 -13.46
C ILE A 174 3.20 3.94 -14.14
N LEU A 175 2.03 3.75 -14.76
CA LEU A 175 1.67 2.47 -15.37
C LEU A 175 2.53 2.14 -16.60
N ARG A 176 3.11 3.13 -17.27
CA ARG A 176 4.11 2.89 -18.32
C ARG A 176 5.38 2.25 -17.75
N GLN A 177 5.79 2.62 -16.53
CA GLN A 177 6.94 2.00 -15.85
C GLN A 177 6.63 0.58 -15.34
N ALA A 178 5.36 0.20 -15.20
CA ALA A 178 4.96 -1.19 -14.88
C ALA A 178 5.33 -2.18 -16.00
N ARG A 179 5.54 -1.67 -17.23
CA ARG A 179 5.84 -2.45 -18.45
C ARG A 179 4.97 -3.70 -18.58
N LEU A 180 3.67 -3.46 -18.60
CA LEU A 180 2.66 -4.50 -18.74
C LEU A 180 2.88 -5.31 -20.02
N ARG A 181 2.83 -6.64 -19.92
CA ARG A 181 2.88 -7.55 -21.06
C ARG A 181 1.81 -8.62 -20.92
N ILE A 182 1.19 -9.00 -22.01
CA ILE A 182 0.24 -10.13 -22.02
C ILE A 182 0.92 -11.36 -22.59
N LEU A 183 0.76 -12.49 -21.88
CA LEU A 183 1.17 -13.82 -22.30
C LEU A 183 -0.04 -14.74 -22.24
N ILE A 184 -0.29 -15.46 -23.33
CA ILE A 184 -1.24 -16.57 -23.33
C ILE A 184 -0.45 -17.86 -23.53
N LYS A 185 -0.50 -18.74 -22.52
CA LYS A 185 0.22 -20.02 -22.55
C LYS A 185 -0.78 -21.15 -22.75
N ASN A 186 -0.60 -21.94 -23.81
CA ASN A 186 -1.40 -23.15 -23.96
C ASN A 186 -0.92 -24.22 -22.96
N CYS A 187 -1.75 -24.54 -21.97
CA CYS A 187 -1.44 -25.54 -20.94
C CYS A 187 -1.92 -26.94 -21.35
N SER A 188 -2.99 -27.02 -22.13
CA SER A 188 -3.57 -28.25 -22.65
C SER A 188 -4.53 -27.96 -23.80
N ASP A 189 -4.89 -28.96 -24.61
CA ASP A 189 -5.89 -28.82 -25.69
C ASP A 189 -7.25 -28.26 -25.22
N LYS A 190 -7.53 -28.34 -23.92
CA LYS A 190 -8.78 -27.87 -23.31
C LYS A 190 -8.69 -26.45 -22.76
N ALA A 191 -7.51 -25.97 -22.36
CA ALA A 191 -7.38 -24.70 -21.66
C ALA A 191 -6.01 -24.04 -21.91
N ALA A 192 -6.06 -22.77 -22.28
CA ALA A 192 -4.94 -21.86 -22.30
C ALA A 192 -5.09 -20.81 -21.19
N ARG A 193 -3.98 -20.44 -20.57
CA ARG A 193 -3.93 -19.49 -19.46
C ARG A 193 -3.56 -18.12 -19.97
N VAL A 194 -4.33 -17.10 -19.58
CA VAL A 194 -4.03 -15.69 -19.83
C VAL A 194 -3.32 -15.10 -18.61
N ILE A 195 -2.15 -14.52 -18.83
CA ILE A 195 -1.29 -13.96 -17.79
C ILE A 195 -0.95 -12.53 -18.18
N LEU A 196 -1.22 -11.58 -17.28
CA LEU A 196 -0.67 -10.23 -17.32
C LEU A 196 0.65 -10.24 -16.55
N LYS A 197 1.75 -9.92 -17.21
CA LYS A 197 3.07 -9.77 -16.60
C LYS A 197 3.35 -8.30 -16.33
N GLU A 198 3.83 -8.02 -15.12
CA GLU A 198 4.31 -6.69 -14.73
C GLU A 198 5.81 -6.77 -14.40
N GLU A 199 6.63 -5.88 -14.96
CA GLU A 199 8.05 -5.79 -14.60
C GLU A 199 8.21 -5.19 -13.19
N LEU A 200 7.32 -4.27 -12.81
CA LEU A 200 7.20 -3.68 -11.48
C LEU A 200 5.78 -3.84 -10.96
N SER A 201 5.62 -4.40 -9.75
CA SER A 201 4.31 -4.69 -9.19
C SER A 201 3.56 -3.42 -8.77
N PHE A 202 2.56 -3.01 -9.54
CA PHE A 202 1.65 -1.94 -9.16
C PHE A 202 0.25 -2.50 -8.89
N ASP A 203 -0.45 -1.97 -7.89
CA ASP A 203 -1.76 -2.48 -7.48
C ASP A 203 -2.78 -1.35 -7.26
N ASP A 204 -3.95 -1.72 -6.73
CA ASP A 204 -5.03 -0.82 -6.32
C ASP A 204 -5.71 -0.10 -7.48
N TYR A 205 -6.08 -0.90 -8.49
CA TYR A 205 -6.90 -0.47 -9.62
C TYR A 205 -7.91 -1.56 -10.00
N PHE A 206 -9.08 -1.12 -10.49
CA PHE A 206 -10.02 -1.98 -11.18
C PHE A 206 -9.60 -2.09 -12.65
N TYR A 207 -9.81 -3.23 -13.28
CA TYR A 207 -9.48 -3.43 -14.68
C TYR A 207 -10.58 -4.12 -15.46
N TYR A 208 -10.54 -3.91 -16.78
CA TYR A 208 -11.28 -4.68 -17.76
C TYR A 208 -10.37 -5.04 -18.93
N MET A 209 -10.33 -6.32 -19.29
CA MET A 209 -9.54 -6.86 -20.38
C MET A 209 -10.46 -7.54 -21.38
N LEU A 210 -10.24 -7.25 -22.66
CA LEU A 210 -10.91 -7.88 -23.78
C LEU A 210 -9.86 -8.36 -24.77
N ILE A 211 -9.89 -9.63 -25.14
CA ILE A 211 -9.05 -10.20 -26.19
C ILE A 211 -9.94 -10.55 -27.37
N LYS A 212 -9.54 -10.10 -28.57
CA LYS A 212 -10.22 -10.34 -29.83
C LYS A 212 -9.33 -11.12 -30.79
N GLY A 213 -9.91 -12.03 -31.56
CA GLY A 213 -9.30 -12.65 -32.74
C GLY A 213 -10.05 -12.19 -34.00
N ARG A 214 -9.38 -11.47 -34.91
CA ARG A 214 -10.00 -10.90 -36.14
C ARG A 214 -11.37 -10.24 -35.86
N ASP A 215 -11.38 -9.30 -34.92
CA ASP A 215 -12.55 -8.54 -34.44
C ASP A 215 -13.60 -9.31 -33.61
N GLU A 216 -13.51 -10.63 -33.51
CA GLU A 216 -14.41 -11.42 -32.67
C GLU A 216 -13.88 -11.51 -31.23
N PRO A 217 -14.71 -11.26 -30.21
CA PRO A 217 -14.30 -11.40 -28.81
C PRO A 217 -14.04 -12.87 -28.48
N VAL A 218 -12.91 -13.16 -27.84
CA VAL A 218 -12.47 -14.52 -27.46
C VAL A 218 -12.39 -14.68 -25.95
N PHE A 219 -12.00 -13.62 -25.23
CA PHE A 219 -11.84 -13.67 -23.79
C PHE A 219 -12.13 -12.31 -23.17
N VAL A 220 -12.82 -12.33 -22.03
CA VAL A 220 -13.06 -11.15 -21.18
C VAL A 220 -12.58 -11.46 -19.77
N SER A 221 -11.91 -10.50 -19.14
CA SER A 221 -11.54 -10.58 -17.72
C SER A 221 -11.68 -9.21 -17.07
N TYR A 222 -12.11 -9.18 -15.81
CA TYR A 222 -12.31 -7.94 -15.08
C TYR A 222 -12.19 -8.17 -13.58
N GLY A 223 -12.03 -7.11 -12.82
CA GLY A 223 -11.97 -7.18 -11.35
C GLY A 223 -10.92 -6.22 -10.80
N GLU A 224 -10.43 -6.52 -9.60
CA GLU A 224 -9.41 -5.71 -8.94
C GLU A 224 -8.05 -6.43 -8.95
N VAL A 225 -6.99 -5.68 -9.26
CA VAL A 225 -5.61 -6.12 -9.00
C VAL A 225 -5.23 -5.66 -7.60
N PHE A 226 -5.20 -6.60 -6.67
CA PHE A 226 -4.69 -6.41 -5.32
C PHE A 226 -3.58 -7.42 -5.05
N ILE A 227 -2.35 -6.95 -4.86
CA ILE A 227 -1.18 -7.81 -4.71
C ILE A 227 -0.84 -7.91 -3.22
N LEU A 228 -0.85 -9.12 -2.65
CA LEU A 228 -0.38 -9.34 -1.29
C LEU A 228 0.85 -10.23 -1.31
N PHE A 229 2.03 -9.63 -1.17
CA PHE A 229 3.25 -10.39 -0.96
C PHE A 229 3.31 -10.89 0.48
N ARG A 230 3.86 -12.09 0.67
CA ARG A 230 4.22 -12.56 2.00
C ARG A 230 5.38 -11.73 2.54
N ASP A 231 5.43 -11.60 3.86
CA ASP A 231 6.57 -10.97 4.51
C ASP A 231 7.87 -11.73 4.16
N GLU A 232 8.96 -10.98 4.04
CA GLU A 232 10.27 -11.52 3.74
C GLU A 232 10.69 -12.51 4.85
N PRO A 233 11.08 -13.76 4.52
CA PRO A 233 11.31 -14.79 5.52
C PRO A 233 12.49 -14.49 6.46
N VAL A 234 13.46 -13.70 6.01
CA VAL A 234 14.66 -13.35 6.79
C VAL A 234 14.37 -12.21 7.77
N THR A 235 13.66 -11.18 7.31
CA THR A 235 13.48 -9.95 8.09
C THR A 235 12.10 -9.86 8.75
N GLY A 236 11.14 -10.67 8.33
CA GLY A 236 9.73 -10.58 8.74
C GLY A 236 9.05 -9.28 8.29
N LYS A 237 9.67 -8.54 7.36
CA LYS A 237 9.19 -7.25 6.88
C LYS A 237 8.34 -7.42 5.63
N PRO A 238 7.30 -6.60 5.43
CA PRO A 238 6.49 -6.68 4.23
C PRO A 238 7.30 -6.24 3.02
N ILE A 239 7.17 -6.99 1.92
CA ILE A 239 7.78 -6.67 0.63
C ILE A 239 6.93 -5.58 -0.03
N PRO A 240 7.46 -4.35 -0.21
CA PRO A 240 6.69 -3.23 -0.74
C PRO A 240 6.41 -3.39 -2.23
N VAL A 241 7.37 -3.93 -2.99
CA VAL A 241 7.29 -4.09 -4.43
C VAL A 241 8.11 -5.32 -4.85
N ALA A 242 7.66 -6.03 -5.89
CA ALA A 242 8.40 -7.12 -6.51
C ALA A 242 8.60 -6.86 -8.00
N LYS A 243 9.59 -7.54 -8.59
CA LYS A 243 9.82 -7.54 -10.03
C LYS A 243 9.24 -8.79 -10.68
N ASN A 244 8.92 -8.71 -11.97
CA ASN A 244 8.50 -9.85 -12.79
C ASN A 244 7.32 -10.63 -12.18
N VAL A 245 6.25 -9.89 -11.89
CA VAL A 245 5.03 -10.45 -11.32
C VAL A 245 4.15 -10.99 -12.43
N ASN A 246 3.60 -12.18 -12.22
CA ASN A 246 2.59 -12.78 -13.08
C ASN A 246 1.23 -12.71 -12.39
N ILE A 247 0.27 -12.11 -13.09
CA ILE A 247 -1.12 -11.96 -12.66
C ILE A 247 -1.97 -12.86 -13.57
N PRO A 248 -2.40 -14.04 -13.10
CA PRO A 248 -3.36 -14.86 -13.83
C PRO A 248 -4.69 -14.11 -13.98
N MET A 249 -5.12 -13.94 -15.21
CA MET A 249 -6.35 -13.23 -15.56
C MET A 249 -7.50 -14.20 -15.80
N GLY A 250 -7.18 -15.45 -16.11
CA GLY A 250 -8.14 -16.54 -16.28
C GLY A 250 -7.70 -17.56 -17.32
N TYR A 251 -8.63 -18.41 -17.67
CA TYR A 251 -8.48 -19.51 -18.61
C TYR A 251 -9.42 -19.33 -19.81
N LEU A 252 -8.92 -19.66 -20.99
CA LEU A 252 -9.70 -19.64 -22.22
C LEU A 252 -9.65 -21.04 -22.84
N PRO A 253 -10.74 -21.51 -23.48
CA PRO A 253 -10.75 -22.79 -24.16
C PRO A 253 -9.69 -22.85 -25.26
N GLY A 254 -8.79 -23.85 -25.23
CA GLY A 254 -7.69 -23.95 -26.20
C GLY A 254 -8.15 -23.99 -27.66
N LYS A 255 -9.38 -24.48 -27.91
CA LYS A 255 -10.03 -24.50 -29.23
C LYS A 255 -10.23 -23.08 -29.80
N ASP A 256 -10.53 -22.11 -28.96
CA ASP A 256 -10.83 -20.74 -29.39
C ASP A 256 -9.57 -20.02 -29.91
N LEU A 257 -8.38 -20.58 -29.66
CA LEU A 257 -7.10 -20.08 -30.19
C LEU A 257 -6.71 -20.70 -31.53
N THR A 258 -7.34 -21.79 -31.94
CA THR A 258 -6.84 -22.60 -33.07
C THR A 258 -7.05 -21.96 -34.45
N GLY A 259 -7.97 -20.99 -34.57
CA GLY A 259 -8.32 -20.34 -35.84
C GLY A 259 -7.59 -19.03 -36.16
N TYR A 260 -6.84 -18.44 -35.21
CA TYR A 260 -6.27 -17.11 -35.37
C TYR A 260 -4.75 -17.10 -35.15
N GLN A 261 -4.04 -16.33 -35.98
CA GLN A 261 -2.58 -16.10 -35.88
C GLN A 261 -2.27 -14.81 -35.11
N GLU A 262 -3.16 -13.84 -35.19
CA GLU A 262 -3.05 -12.51 -34.61
C GLU A 262 -4.25 -12.25 -33.72
N PHE A 263 -3.99 -11.62 -32.57
CA PHE A 263 -5.00 -11.20 -31.61
C PHE A 263 -4.73 -9.75 -31.20
N GLU A 264 -5.79 -9.05 -30.85
CA GLU A 264 -5.72 -7.73 -30.22
C GLU A 264 -6.25 -7.88 -28.79
N ALA A 265 -5.49 -7.40 -27.81
CA ALA A 265 -6.00 -7.28 -26.45
C ALA A 265 -6.10 -5.81 -26.05
N ARG A 266 -7.28 -5.40 -25.58
CA ARG A 266 -7.53 -4.09 -24.98
C ARG A 266 -7.63 -4.25 -23.49
N PHE A 267 -6.83 -3.48 -22.75
CA PHE A 267 -6.81 -3.49 -21.30
C PHE A 267 -7.06 -2.09 -20.76
N PHE A 268 -8.17 -1.94 -20.06
CA PHE A 268 -8.59 -0.71 -19.43
C PHE A 268 -8.26 -0.78 -17.94
N ILE A 269 -7.56 0.23 -17.46
CA ILE A 269 -7.22 0.39 -16.05
C ILE A 269 -7.98 1.59 -15.51
N PHE A 270 -8.71 1.36 -14.41
CA PHE A 270 -9.55 2.33 -13.72
C PHE A 270 -8.95 2.64 -12.34
N PRO A 271 -7.96 3.53 -12.26
CA PRO A 271 -7.32 3.91 -11.00
C PRO A 271 -8.24 4.78 -10.13
N ARG A 272 -8.24 4.57 -8.81
CA ARG A 272 -9.12 5.35 -7.92
C ARG A 272 -8.72 6.83 -7.89
N GLY A 273 -9.65 7.72 -8.22
CA GLY A 273 -9.45 9.18 -8.17
C GLY A 273 -9.22 9.84 -9.53
N GLU A 274 -9.08 9.07 -10.61
CA GLU A 274 -9.12 9.61 -11.97
C GLU A 274 -10.54 9.64 -12.52
N LYS A 275 -10.76 10.48 -13.54
CA LYS A 275 -12.06 10.57 -14.25
C LYS A 275 -12.15 9.64 -15.46
N HIS A 276 -11.01 9.39 -16.10
CA HIS A 276 -10.90 8.65 -17.36
C HIS A 276 -9.96 7.45 -17.19
N PRO A 277 -10.29 6.28 -17.76
CA PRO A 277 -9.42 5.11 -17.68
C PRO A 277 -8.21 5.26 -18.58
N ILE A 278 -7.18 4.46 -18.27
CA ILE A 278 -6.01 4.28 -19.14
C ILE A 278 -6.23 3.03 -19.97
N GLU A 279 -6.12 3.18 -21.28
CA GLU A 279 -6.28 2.09 -22.25
C GLU A 279 -4.91 1.67 -22.78
N TYR A 280 -4.68 0.36 -22.73
CA TYR A 280 -3.56 -0.32 -23.36
C TYR A 280 -4.08 -1.16 -24.51
N ILE A 281 -3.45 -1.01 -25.67
CA ILE A 281 -3.71 -1.85 -26.85
C ILE A 281 -2.47 -2.71 -27.08
N PHE A 282 -2.67 -4.03 -27.01
CA PHE A 282 -1.63 -5.03 -27.21
C PHE A 282 -1.87 -5.77 -28.52
N SER A 283 -0.87 -5.74 -29.39
CA SER A 283 -0.79 -6.61 -30.56
C SER A 283 -0.17 -7.94 -30.15
N LEU A 284 -0.88 -9.05 -30.35
CA LEU A 284 -0.48 -10.38 -29.92
C LEU A 284 -0.30 -11.30 -31.12
N ILE A 285 0.83 -12.02 -31.17
CA ILE A 285 1.16 -12.95 -32.25
C ILE A 285 1.40 -14.35 -31.68
N ARG A 286 0.87 -15.36 -32.36
CA ARG A 286 1.08 -16.75 -32.03
C ARG A 286 2.49 -17.22 -32.41
N GLN A 287 3.19 -17.81 -31.46
CA GLN A 287 4.50 -18.45 -31.66
C GLN A 287 4.46 -19.87 -31.09
N GLY A 288 4.11 -20.84 -31.94
CA GLY A 288 3.93 -22.23 -31.53
C GLY A 288 2.77 -22.40 -30.54
N ASN A 289 3.10 -22.80 -29.30
CA ASN A 289 2.15 -23.07 -28.22
C ASN A 289 1.91 -21.88 -27.28
N ILE A 290 2.54 -20.74 -27.55
CA ILE A 290 2.38 -19.50 -26.77
C ILE A 290 1.96 -18.37 -27.69
N ILE A 291 1.20 -17.42 -27.15
CA ILE A 291 0.87 -16.16 -27.82
C ILE A 291 1.50 -15.06 -26.98
N LEU A 292 2.27 -14.22 -27.64
CA LEU A 292 3.12 -13.21 -27.04
C LEU A 292 2.82 -11.85 -27.64
N MET A 293 3.14 -10.80 -26.90
CA MET A 293 3.12 -9.43 -27.40
C MET A 293 4.12 -9.23 -28.54
N SER A 294 3.68 -8.55 -29.60
CA SER A 294 4.50 -8.06 -30.70
C SER A 294 4.68 -6.54 -30.56
N GLY A 295 5.89 -6.11 -30.24
CA GLY A 295 6.19 -4.69 -29.98
C GLY A 295 5.86 -4.23 -28.55
N GLU A 296 5.91 -2.93 -28.32
CA GLU A 296 5.46 -2.30 -27.06
C GLU A 296 3.98 -1.88 -27.20
N PRO A 297 3.19 -1.91 -26.11
CA PRO A 297 1.76 -1.58 -26.19
C PRO A 297 1.52 -0.10 -26.42
N GLU A 298 0.43 0.23 -27.11
CA GLU A 298 -0.03 1.60 -27.23
C GLU A 298 -0.78 2.01 -25.97
N ILE A 299 -0.39 3.14 -25.36
CA ILE A 299 -0.95 3.62 -24.10
C ILE A 299 -1.61 4.97 -24.30
N SER A 300 -2.91 5.05 -24.02
CA SER A 300 -3.70 6.27 -24.15
C SER A 300 -4.63 6.50 -22.95
N VAL A 301 -5.07 7.74 -22.76
CA VAL A 301 -6.14 8.06 -21.81
C VAL A 301 -7.44 8.07 -22.61
N ASN A 302 -8.41 7.25 -22.23
CA ASN A 302 -9.65 7.13 -22.97
C ASN A 302 -10.70 8.12 -22.42
N TYR A 303 -10.77 9.29 -23.07
CA TYR A 303 -11.72 10.36 -22.71
C TYR A 303 -13.18 10.04 -23.07
N MET A 304 -13.45 8.94 -23.78
CA MET A 304 -14.80 8.53 -24.15
C MET A 304 -15.50 7.74 -23.02
N VAL A 305 -14.77 7.38 -21.97
CA VAL A 305 -15.32 6.72 -20.78
C VAL A 305 -15.10 7.62 -19.57
N THR A 306 -16.18 7.88 -18.85
CA THR A 306 -16.18 8.60 -17.57
C THR A 306 -16.74 7.68 -16.51
N TYR A 307 -15.98 7.48 -15.43
CA TYR A 307 -16.35 6.58 -14.35
C TYR A 307 -16.15 7.25 -12.98
N HIS A 308 -16.73 6.62 -11.97
CA HIS A 308 -16.57 7.02 -10.58
C HIS A 308 -16.47 5.77 -9.70
N ILE A 309 -15.54 5.81 -8.76
CA ILE A 309 -15.36 4.76 -7.75
C ILE A 309 -15.62 5.40 -6.39
N GLU A 310 -16.74 5.03 -5.77
CA GLU A 310 -17.15 5.53 -4.45
C GLU A 310 -17.67 4.38 -3.58
N GLN A 311 -17.27 4.34 -2.31
CA GLN A 311 -17.73 3.34 -1.32
C GLN A 311 -17.68 1.89 -1.84
N GLU A 312 -16.56 1.49 -2.44
CA GLU A 312 -16.34 0.12 -2.97
C GLU A 312 -17.29 -0.27 -4.12
N LYS A 313 -17.94 0.71 -4.75
CA LYS A 313 -18.77 0.52 -5.94
C LYS A 313 -18.14 1.20 -7.14
N PHE A 314 -18.04 0.44 -8.22
CA PHE A 314 -17.66 0.94 -9.53
C PHE A 314 -18.91 1.41 -10.28
N GLN A 315 -18.92 2.65 -10.75
CA GLN A 315 -20.03 3.20 -11.53
C GLN A 315 -19.52 3.87 -12.81
N ILE A 316 -20.17 3.56 -13.92
CA ILE A 316 -19.95 4.22 -15.21
C ILE A 316 -20.93 5.38 -15.29
N ILE A 317 -20.42 6.60 -15.49
CA ILE A 317 -21.23 7.81 -15.66
C ILE A 317 -21.58 7.95 -17.13
N GLU A 318 -20.55 7.92 -17.99
CA GLU A 318 -20.69 8.05 -19.44
C GLU A 318 -19.78 7.04 -20.13
N GLU A 319 -20.28 6.44 -21.21
CA GLU A 319 -19.51 5.53 -22.06
C GLU A 319 -19.96 5.79 -23.49
N ASN A 320 -19.13 6.53 -24.20
CA ASN A 320 -19.27 6.82 -25.62
C ASN A 320 -18.33 5.93 -26.46
N ALA A 321 -17.51 5.11 -25.80
CA ALA A 321 -16.69 4.07 -26.44
C ALA A 321 -17.50 2.79 -26.63
N ASP A 322 -17.36 2.15 -27.78
CA ASP A 322 -17.93 0.81 -28.01
C ASP A 322 -16.99 -0.25 -27.41
N ILE A 323 -17.22 -0.59 -26.13
CA ILE A 323 -16.49 -1.64 -25.41
C ILE A 323 -17.42 -2.85 -25.21
N PRO A 324 -17.27 -3.91 -26.02
CA PRO A 324 -18.14 -5.07 -25.96
C PRO A 324 -18.27 -5.66 -24.56
N PHE A 325 -19.50 -5.94 -24.12
CA PHE A 325 -19.89 -6.57 -22.86
C PHE A 325 -19.46 -5.84 -21.57
N PHE A 326 -18.82 -4.67 -21.67
CA PHE A 326 -18.30 -3.93 -20.53
C PHE A 326 -19.40 -3.61 -19.52
N ARG A 327 -20.51 -3.01 -19.95
CA ARG A 327 -21.65 -2.71 -19.05
C ARG A 327 -22.26 -3.94 -18.41
N ASP A 328 -22.33 -5.05 -19.14
CA ASP A 328 -23.00 -6.27 -18.67
C ASP A 328 -22.23 -6.92 -17.51
N PHE A 329 -20.89 -6.87 -17.58
CA PHE A 329 -20.02 -7.42 -16.56
C PHE A 329 -19.78 -6.44 -15.40
N VAL A 330 -19.60 -5.15 -15.72
CA VAL A 330 -19.20 -4.14 -14.73
C VAL A 330 -20.34 -3.62 -13.87
N ARG A 331 -21.60 -3.64 -14.36
CA ARG A 331 -22.75 -3.27 -13.51
C ARG A 331 -22.93 -4.19 -12.29
N LYS A 332 -22.42 -5.42 -12.37
CA LYS A 332 -22.50 -6.42 -11.31
C LYS A 332 -21.23 -6.53 -10.48
N SER A 333 -20.14 -5.86 -10.85
CA SER A 333 -18.89 -5.96 -10.11
C SER A 333 -18.92 -5.14 -8.82
N VAL A 334 -18.66 -5.83 -7.72
CA VAL A 334 -18.31 -5.23 -6.42
C VAL A 334 -16.79 -5.17 -6.35
N LEU A 335 -16.24 -4.13 -5.73
CA LEU A 335 -14.79 -4.04 -5.47
C LEU A 335 -14.43 -4.97 -4.30
N ASP A 336 -14.28 -6.26 -4.61
CA ASP A 336 -14.09 -7.35 -3.65
C ASP A 336 -12.66 -7.92 -3.67
N LYS A 337 -11.72 -7.25 -4.34
CA LYS A 337 -10.32 -7.68 -4.52
C LYS A 337 -10.18 -9.00 -5.28
N LYS A 338 -11.20 -9.44 -6.01
CA LYS A 338 -11.18 -10.66 -6.82
C LYS A 338 -11.03 -10.36 -8.30
N ARG A 339 -10.64 -11.40 -9.04
CA ARG A 339 -10.49 -11.40 -10.49
C ARG A 339 -11.50 -12.36 -11.08
N TYR A 340 -12.18 -11.91 -12.12
CA TYR A 340 -13.22 -12.64 -12.82
C TYR A 340 -12.86 -12.78 -14.29
N ALA A 341 -13.33 -13.86 -14.91
CA ALA A 341 -13.14 -14.12 -16.32
C ALA A 341 -14.36 -14.78 -16.95
N CYS A 342 -14.52 -14.56 -18.25
CA CYS A 342 -15.55 -15.17 -19.06
C CYS A 342 -14.95 -15.51 -20.44
N SER A 343 -15.14 -16.74 -20.88
CA SER A 343 -14.91 -17.16 -22.26
C SER A 343 -16.24 -17.29 -22.99
N HIS A 344 -16.19 -17.49 -24.31
CA HIS A 344 -17.40 -17.69 -25.11
C HIS A 344 -18.26 -18.85 -24.56
N PRO A 345 -19.59 -18.71 -24.45
CA PRO A 345 -20.40 -17.53 -24.79
C PRO A 345 -20.39 -16.44 -23.71
N PHE A 346 -20.23 -15.17 -24.11
CA PHE A 346 -20.13 -14.02 -23.21
C PHE A 346 -21.49 -13.67 -22.58
N LYS A 347 -21.75 -14.26 -21.41
CA LYS A 347 -22.95 -13.98 -20.61
C LYS A 347 -22.54 -13.83 -19.15
N PRO A 348 -23.21 -12.96 -18.36
CA PRO A 348 -22.95 -12.81 -16.93
C PRO A 348 -23.04 -14.12 -16.12
N GLU A 349 -23.81 -15.10 -16.61
CA GLU A 349 -23.97 -16.43 -15.99
C GLU A 349 -22.74 -17.33 -16.14
N ASN A 350 -21.89 -17.06 -17.13
CA ASN A 350 -20.69 -17.86 -17.45
C ASN A 350 -19.41 -17.28 -16.84
N VAL A 351 -19.53 -16.23 -16.02
CA VAL A 351 -18.41 -15.64 -15.31
C VAL A 351 -17.96 -16.59 -14.21
N TYR A 352 -16.65 -16.82 -14.13
CA TYR A 352 -16.04 -17.57 -13.03
C TYR A 352 -14.93 -16.73 -12.37
N GLU A 353 -14.65 -17.05 -11.10
CA GLU A 353 -13.58 -16.44 -10.32
C GLU A 353 -12.23 -17.08 -10.67
N CYS A 354 -11.20 -16.26 -10.87
CA CYS A 354 -9.83 -16.71 -11.05
C CYS A 354 -9.15 -16.91 -9.69
N GLU A 355 -9.19 -18.13 -9.16
CA GLU A 355 -8.64 -18.48 -7.85
C GLU A 355 -7.11 -18.53 -7.81
N GLU A 356 -6.43 -18.56 -8.96
CA GLU A 356 -4.98 -18.65 -9.01
C GLU A 356 -4.32 -17.39 -8.45
N THR A 357 -3.42 -17.57 -7.47
CA THR A 357 -2.73 -16.47 -6.79
C THR A 357 -1.69 -15.81 -7.69
N ILE A 358 -1.51 -14.51 -7.51
CA ILE A 358 -0.41 -13.75 -8.13
C ILE A 358 0.92 -14.29 -7.63
N TYR A 359 1.88 -14.49 -8.53
CA TYR A 359 3.19 -15.09 -8.21
C TYR A 359 4.34 -14.35 -8.89
N ILE A 360 5.55 -14.54 -8.36
CA ILE A 360 6.80 -13.99 -8.89
C ILE A 360 7.52 -15.13 -9.62
N ASP A 361 7.99 -14.88 -10.85
CA ASP A 361 8.81 -15.85 -11.63
C ASP A 361 10.24 -15.98 -11.09
#